data_AF-A0A6L8GM55-F1
#
_entry.id   AF-A0A6L8GM55-F1
#
_cell.length_a   1.000
_cell.length_b   1.000
_cell.length_c   1.000
_cell.angle_alpha   90.00
_cell.angle_beta   90.00
_cell.angle_gamma   90.00
#
_symmetry.space_group_name_H-M   'P 1'
#
loop_
_entity.id
_entity.type
_entity.pdbx_description
1 polymer ?
#
loop_
_entity_poly.entity_id
_entity_poly.type
_entity_poly.pdbx_seq_one_letter_code
_entity_poly.pdbx_strand_id
1 'polypeptide(L)'
;MTRRSVVSVVLVLLAASALASAALAQWGYGRSRYPPRFRPANHVDEGFTFCRLMYTSNRRERSGRGWSTDYPYADINFMIRLSEMTSTHVNLDPVGEPNHWVVTVTDDALYG
;
A
#
# COMPACT_ATOMS: atom_id res chain seq x y z
N MET A 1 50.56 -5.91 -6.26
CA MET A 1 49.37 -6.79 -6.13
C MET A 1 49.51 -7.93 -7.13
N THR A 2 49.32 -9.19 -6.72
CA THR A 2 49.35 -10.31 -7.67
C THR A 2 48.04 -10.37 -8.45
N ARG A 3 48.07 -10.87 -9.69
CA ARG A 3 46.88 -11.05 -10.53
C ARG A 3 45.77 -11.84 -9.81
N ARG A 4 46.15 -12.76 -8.91
CA ARG A 4 45.25 -13.52 -8.04
C ARG A 4 44.53 -12.66 -6.99
N SER A 5 45.22 -11.69 -6.41
CA SER A 5 44.64 -10.74 -5.44
C SER A 5 43.60 -9.83 -6.11
N VAL A 6 43.88 -9.36 -7.33
CA VAL A 6 42.94 -8.52 -8.11
C VAL A 6 41.68 -9.29 -8.47
N VAL A 7 41.83 -10.53 -8.96
CA VAL A 7 40.68 -11.40 -9.29
C VAL A 7 39.82 -11.69 -8.06
N SER A 8 40.44 -11.93 -6.90
CA SER A 8 39.70 -12.20 -5.66
C SER A 8 38.89 -10.99 -5.21
N VAL A 9 39.47 -9.79 -5.28
CA VAL A 9 38.75 -8.54 -4.94
C VAL A 9 37.57 -8.32 -5.87
N VAL A 10 37.74 -8.52 -7.18
CA VAL A 10 36.64 -8.37 -8.16
C VAL A 10 35.51 -9.36 -7.88
N LEU A 11 35.83 -10.63 -7.58
CA LEU A 11 34.82 -11.64 -7.25
C LEU A 11 34.03 -11.31 -5.99
N VAL A 12 34.71 -10.80 -4.95
CA VAL A 12 34.04 -10.38 -3.70
C VAL A 12 33.10 -9.20 -3.96
N LEU A 13 33.53 -8.22 -4.76
CA LEU A 13 32.67 -7.07 -5.11
C LEU A 13 31.44 -7.50 -5.93
N LEU A 14 31.60 -8.43 -6.87
CA LEU A 14 30.50 -9.00 -7.64
C LEU A 14 29.51 -9.79 -6.76
N ALA A 15 30.02 -10.58 -5.81
CA ALA A 15 29.17 -11.31 -4.87
C ALA A 15 28.40 -10.35 -3.93
N ALA A 16 29.07 -9.32 -3.40
CA ALA A 16 28.45 -8.32 -2.53
C ALA A 16 27.37 -7.52 -3.25
N SER A 17 27.62 -7.11 -4.51
CA SER A 17 26.63 -6.41 -5.33
C SER A 17 25.42 -7.28 -5.66
N ALA A 18 25.62 -8.55 -6.01
CA ALA A 18 24.52 -9.50 -6.25
C ALA A 18 23.65 -9.72 -4.98
N LEU A 19 24.27 -9.87 -3.81
CA LEU A 19 23.58 -10.01 -2.53
C LEU A 19 22.78 -8.75 -2.18
N ALA A 20 23.37 -7.56 -2.37
CA ALA A 20 22.69 -6.29 -2.13
C ALA A 20 21.47 -6.10 -3.06
N SER A 21 21.60 -6.42 -4.35
CA SER A 21 20.49 -6.37 -5.31
C SER A 21 19.36 -7.33 -4.94
N ALA A 22 19.67 -8.55 -4.51
CA ALA A 22 18.67 -9.52 -4.07
C ALA A 22 17.92 -9.03 -2.82
N ALA A 23 18.63 -8.52 -1.82
CA ALA A 23 18.04 -7.99 -0.59
C ALA A 23 17.08 -6.82 -0.86
N LEU A 24 17.47 -5.87 -1.74
CA LEU A 24 16.63 -4.74 -2.13
C LEU A 24 15.38 -5.18 -2.91
N ALA A 25 15.50 -6.17 -3.79
CA ALA A 25 14.38 -6.73 -4.52
C ALA A 25 13.35 -7.42 -3.62
N GLN A 26 13.79 -8.01 -2.50
CA GLN A 26 12.92 -8.61 -1.50
C GLN A 26 12.25 -7.58 -0.59
N TRP A 27 12.93 -6.47 -0.28
CA TRP A 27 12.41 -5.45 0.64
C TRP A 27 11.24 -4.63 0.05
N GLY A 28 11.24 -4.40 -1.27
CA GLY A 28 10.14 -3.67 -1.94
C GLY A 28 8.87 -4.51 -2.16
N TYR A 29 8.91 -5.81 -1.92
CA TYR A 29 7.80 -6.71 -2.21
C TYR A 29 6.76 -6.69 -1.08
N GLY A 30 5.54 -6.21 -1.38
CA GLY A 30 4.40 -6.23 -0.45
C GLY A 30 4.24 -5.00 0.45
N ARG A 31 5.16 -4.04 0.43
CA ARG A 31 4.94 -2.74 1.08
C ARG A 31 4.13 -1.82 0.16
N SER A 32 3.04 -1.28 0.68
CA SER A 32 2.30 -0.19 0.04
C SER A 32 3.24 0.99 -0.21
N ARG A 33 3.12 1.63 -1.38
CA ARG A 33 3.82 2.89 -1.66
C ARG A 33 3.25 4.05 -0.84
N TYR A 34 1.99 3.93 -0.41
CA TYR A 34 1.27 4.93 0.34
C TYR A 34 1.00 4.45 1.77
N PRO A 35 1.19 5.29 2.79
CA PRO A 35 0.83 4.92 4.17
C PRO A 35 -0.68 4.67 4.28
N PRO A 36 -1.12 3.75 5.16
CA PRO A 36 -2.53 3.58 5.47
C PRO A 36 -3.11 4.87 6.04
N ARG A 37 -4.28 5.26 5.56
CA ARG A 37 -5.01 6.45 6.01
C ARG A 37 -6.10 6.03 6.99
N PHE A 38 -5.77 6.03 8.28
CA PHE A 38 -6.76 5.73 9.33
C PHE A 38 -7.71 6.90 9.53
N ARG A 39 -8.95 6.62 9.91
CA ARG A 39 -9.94 7.64 10.24
C ARG A 39 -9.52 8.39 11.51
N PRO A 40 -9.41 9.73 11.50
CA PRO A 40 -9.22 10.48 12.74
C PRO A 40 -10.41 10.30 13.68
N ALA A 41 -10.15 10.16 14.99
CA ALA A 41 -11.20 9.89 15.98
C ALA A 41 -12.34 10.92 16.01
N ASN A 42 -12.05 12.17 15.66
CA ASN A 42 -13.00 13.28 15.61
C ASN A 42 -13.55 13.55 14.20
N HIS A 43 -13.19 12.76 13.19
CA HIS A 43 -13.70 12.96 11.84
C HIS A 43 -15.14 12.48 11.73
N VAL A 44 -16.01 13.32 11.17
CA VAL A 44 -17.39 12.97 10.85
C VAL A 44 -17.48 12.76 9.34
N ASP A 45 -17.91 11.58 8.94
CA ASP A 45 -18.11 11.28 7.52
C ASP A 45 -19.43 11.88 7.03
N GLU A 46 -19.38 12.71 6.00
CA GLU A 46 -20.56 13.33 5.38
C GLU A 46 -20.93 12.62 4.07
N GLY A 47 -21.55 11.44 4.20
CA GLY A 47 -21.97 10.60 3.08
C GLY A 47 -21.29 9.23 3.06
N PHE A 48 -21.35 8.55 1.92
CA PHE A 48 -20.69 7.27 1.75
C PHE A 48 -19.16 7.43 1.83
N THR A 49 -18.52 6.58 2.63
CA THR A 49 -17.07 6.50 2.74
C THR A 49 -16.61 5.07 2.58
N PHE A 50 -15.69 4.84 1.64
CA PHE A 50 -15.08 3.53 1.48
C PHE A 50 -14.08 3.25 2.60
N CYS A 51 -14.26 2.12 3.30
CA CYS A 51 -13.35 1.64 4.34
C CYS A 51 -12.63 0.37 3.86
N ARG A 52 -11.33 0.49 3.54
CA ARG A 52 -10.49 -0.62 3.09
C ARG A 52 -9.99 -1.45 4.25
N LEU A 53 -10.16 -2.77 4.14
CA LEU A 53 -9.60 -3.71 5.11
C LEU A 53 -8.09 -3.90 4.90
N MET A 54 -7.30 -3.56 5.91
CA MET A 54 -5.88 -3.88 6.01
C MET A 54 -5.68 -5.23 6.70
N TYR A 55 -5.40 -6.24 5.89
CA TYR A 55 -5.04 -7.58 6.35
C TYR A 55 -3.54 -7.86 6.14
N THR A 56 -3.00 -8.77 6.95
CA THR A 56 -1.64 -9.27 6.76
C THR A 56 -1.64 -10.32 5.65
N SER A 57 -0.87 -10.09 4.58
CA SER A 57 -0.71 -11.11 3.53
C SER A 57 0.18 -12.25 4.02
N ASN A 58 -0.30 -13.48 3.89
CA ASN A 58 0.45 -14.69 4.21
C ASN A 58 1.01 -15.40 2.96
N ARG A 59 0.75 -14.86 1.77
CA ARG A 59 1.18 -15.44 0.49
C ARG A 59 1.64 -14.36 -0.48
N ARG A 60 2.42 -14.78 -1.48
CA ARG A 60 2.82 -13.91 -2.59
C ARG A 60 1.79 -14.00 -3.71
N GLU A 61 1.38 -12.84 -4.22
CA GLU A 61 0.45 -12.73 -5.34
C GLU A 61 1.21 -12.24 -6.57
N ARG A 62 0.96 -12.85 -7.74
CA ARG A 62 1.73 -12.57 -8.97
C ARG A 62 1.61 -11.10 -9.42
N SER A 63 0.46 -10.49 -9.16
CA SER A 63 0.15 -9.10 -9.52
C SER A 63 -0.39 -8.27 -8.34
N GLY A 64 -0.38 -8.84 -7.13
CA GLY A 64 -0.97 -8.22 -5.95
C GLY A 64 0.08 -7.74 -4.95
N ARG A 65 -0.27 -6.73 -4.17
CA ARG A 65 0.51 -6.24 -3.01
C ARG A 65 -0.27 -6.47 -1.71
N GLY A 66 -1.06 -7.56 -1.66
CA GLY A 66 -1.98 -7.85 -0.56
C GLY A 66 -3.04 -6.75 -0.43
N TRP A 67 -3.29 -6.30 0.81
CA TRP A 67 -4.29 -5.27 1.10
C TRP A 67 -4.08 -3.96 0.35
N SER A 68 -2.83 -3.66 -0.03
CA SER A 68 -2.44 -2.41 -0.70
C SER A 68 -2.55 -2.44 -2.22
N THR A 69 -3.09 -3.52 -2.79
CA THR A 69 -3.34 -3.59 -4.23
C THR A 69 -4.24 -2.44 -4.66
N ASP A 70 -3.74 -1.64 -5.60
CA ASP A 70 -4.34 -0.42 -6.16
C ASP A 70 -4.70 0.69 -5.16
N TYR A 71 -4.21 0.60 -3.91
CA TYR A 71 -4.39 1.64 -2.91
C TYR A 71 -3.47 2.86 -3.19
N PRO A 72 -3.96 4.11 -3.05
CA PRO A 72 -5.32 4.52 -2.65
C PRO A 72 -6.30 4.72 -3.81
N TYR A 73 -5.82 4.70 -5.05
CA TYR A 73 -6.58 5.15 -6.21
C TYR A 73 -7.81 4.28 -6.51
N ALA A 74 -7.81 2.99 -6.17
CA ALA A 74 -9.00 2.18 -6.28
C ALA A 74 -10.12 2.69 -5.35
N ASP A 75 -9.80 3.12 -4.13
CA ASP A 75 -10.79 3.63 -3.16
C ASP A 75 -11.37 4.96 -3.66
N ILE A 76 -10.49 5.86 -4.09
CA ILE A 76 -10.84 7.18 -4.63
C ILE A 76 -11.70 7.04 -5.89
N ASN A 77 -11.23 6.27 -6.88
CA ASN A 77 -11.96 6.11 -8.14
C ASN A 77 -13.29 5.39 -7.95
N PHE A 78 -13.36 4.41 -7.04
CA PHE A 78 -14.63 3.77 -6.71
C PHE A 78 -15.67 4.79 -6.23
N MET A 79 -15.30 5.66 -5.29
CA MET A 79 -16.20 6.69 -4.77
C MET A 79 -16.58 7.72 -5.84
N ILE A 80 -15.63 8.15 -6.68
CA ILE A 80 -15.91 9.05 -7.82
C ILE A 80 -16.96 8.42 -8.74
N ARG A 81 -16.72 7.18 -9.21
CA ARG A 81 -17.66 6.51 -10.13
C ARG A 81 -19.00 6.24 -9.47
N LEU A 82 -19.01 5.91 -8.17
CA LEU A 82 -20.25 5.76 -7.41
C LEU A 82 -21.07 7.06 -7.43
N SER A 83 -20.44 8.22 -7.24
CA SER A 83 -21.11 9.53 -7.27
C SER A 83 -21.53 9.98 -8.67
N GLU A 84 -20.80 9.59 -9.71
CA GLU A 84 -21.13 9.96 -11.10
C GLU A 84 -22.22 9.07 -11.70
N MET A 85 -22.25 7.78 -11.32
CA MET A 85 -23.13 6.78 -11.90
C MET A 85 -24.39 6.53 -11.06
N THR A 86 -24.48 7.11 -9.86
CA THR A 86 -25.63 6.97 -8.96
C THR A 86 -25.92 8.30 -8.27
N SER A 87 -27.05 8.41 -7.56
CA SER A 87 -27.37 9.57 -6.71
C SER A 87 -26.74 9.49 -5.31
N THR A 88 -25.78 8.59 -5.09
CA THR A 88 -25.15 8.38 -3.78
C THR A 88 -24.26 9.58 -3.44
N HIS A 89 -24.55 10.23 -2.32
CA HIS A 89 -23.65 11.23 -1.75
C HIS A 89 -22.39 10.55 -1.19
N VAL A 90 -21.21 11.03 -1.58
CA VAL A 90 -19.91 10.54 -1.09
C VAL A 90 -19.26 11.57 -0.17
N ASN A 91 -18.51 11.11 0.82
CA ASN A 91 -17.77 11.99 1.72
C ASN A 91 -16.56 12.58 0.97
N LEU A 92 -16.52 13.92 0.85
CA LEU A 92 -15.45 14.66 0.20
C LEU A 92 -14.72 15.53 1.21
N ASP A 93 -13.42 15.73 1.00
CA ASP A 93 -12.64 16.69 1.74
C ASP A 93 -12.86 18.13 1.23
N PRO A 94 -12.28 19.16 1.89
CA PRO A 94 -12.48 20.56 1.48
C PRO A 94 -11.99 20.92 0.07
N VAL A 95 -11.14 20.10 -0.55
CA VAL A 95 -10.67 20.31 -1.92
C VAL A 95 -11.42 19.44 -2.94
N GLY A 96 -12.42 18.69 -2.49
CA GLY A 96 -13.30 17.87 -3.34
C GLY A 96 -12.77 16.47 -3.63
N GLU A 97 -11.74 15.99 -2.91
CA GLU A 97 -11.28 14.61 -3.02
C GLU A 97 -12.06 13.68 -2.07
N PRO A 98 -12.40 12.44 -2.50
CA PRO A 98 -13.02 11.46 -1.61
C PRO A 98 -12.21 11.15 -0.35
N ASN A 99 -12.86 11.29 0.81
CA ASN A 99 -12.34 10.75 2.07
C ASN A 99 -12.54 9.23 2.07
N HIS A 100 -11.45 8.48 2.19
CA HIS A 100 -11.44 7.03 2.30
C HIS A 100 -10.56 6.61 3.49
N TRP A 101 -10.92 5.51 4.15
CA TRP A 101 -10.26 5.07 5.37
C TRP A 101 -9.71 3.66 5.24
N VAL A 102 -8.68 3.36 6.02
CA VAL A 102 -8.16 2.02 6.24
C VAL A 102 -8.58 1.57 7.63
N VAL A 103 -9.07 0.33 7.73
CA VAL A 103 -9.46 -0.33 8.98
C VAL A 103 -8.73 -1.65 9.11
N THR A 104 -8.44 -2.07 10.35
CA THR A 104 -7.89 -3.41 10.61
C THR A 104 -9.03 -4.43 10.81
N VAL A 105 -8.73 -5.73 10.72
CA VAL A 105 -9.74 -6.78 10.99
C VAL A 105 -10.27 -6.72 12.43
N THR A 106 -9.44 -6.24 13.35
CA THR A 106 -9.75 -6.11 14.78
C THR A 106 -10.14 -4.69 15.16
N ASP A 107 -10.55 -3.86 14.19
CA ASP A 107 -10.95 -2.49 14.47
C ASP A 107 -12.31 -2.50 15.17
N ASP A 108 -12.38 -1.95 16.38
CA ASP A 108 -13.60 -1.92 17.19
C ASP A 108 -14.76 -1.21 16.47
N ALA A 109 -14.45 -0.24 15.60
CA ALA A 109 -15.45 0.46 14.81
C ALA A 109 -16.22 -0.44 13.83
N LEU A 110 -15.76 -1.67 13.58
CA LEU A 110 -16.46 -2.63 12.73
C LEU A 110 -17.56 -3.41 13.48
N TYR A 111 -17.53 -3.46 14.81
CA TYR A 111 -18.36 -4.38 15.60
C TYR A 111 -19.37 -3.68 16.51
N GLY A 112 -19.24 -2.37 16.73
CA GLY A 112 -20.22 -1.55 17.45
C GLY A 112 -19.91 -1.34 18.93
#